data_AF-A0A934J0V6-F1
#
_entry.id   AF-A0A934J0V6-F1
#
_cell.length_a   1.000
_cell.length_b   1.000
_cell.length_c   1.000
_cell.angle_alpha   90.00
_cell.angle_beta   90.00
_cell.angle_gamma   90.00
#
_symmetry.space_group_name_H-M   'P 1'
#
loop_
_entity.id
_entity.type
_entity.pdbx_description
1 polymer ?
#
loop_
_entity_poly.entity_id
_entity_poly.type
_entity_poly.pdbx_seq_one_letter_code
_entity_poly.pdbx_strand_id
1 'polypeptide(L)'
;MRIEELDQLFKKTKLPFRYSLEDAEKILRDKYNAIEIDKEIVGSLKKDPLVEYDNIIKCYRVDDSKILSALFNDNERSMHAEFRQINANEPISNSEVTESELLWRDIQEGKFLQIVLESADREYISSFTLQGLSEKILHELILIKGIPPEEGYIGNPAYEFFLDFLHKNDFI
;
A
#
# COMPACT_ATOMS: atom_id res chain seq x y z
N MET A 1 -18.95 18.32 -1.37
CA MET A 1 -19.65 18.19 -2.66
C MET A 1 -20.75 17.15 -2.48
N ARG A 2 -21.84 17.17 -3.25
CA ARG A 2 -22.86 16.11 -3.13
C ARG A 2 -22.38 14.84 -3.84
N ILE A 3 -22.91 13.67 -3.45
CA ILE A 3 -22.44 12.40 -3.99
C ILE A 3 -22.70 12.25 -5.49
N GLU A 4 -23.80 12.83 -5.98
CA GLU A 4 -24.12 12.85 -7.40
C GLU A 4 -23.13 13.69 -8.22
N GLU A 5 -22.57 14.75 -7.62
CA GLU A 5 -21.56 15.60 -8.25
C GLU A 5 -20.22 14.87 -8.32
N LEU A 6 -19.85 14.14 -7.26
CA LEU A 6 -18.66 13.29 -7.21
C LEU A 6 -18.71 12.17 -8.27
N ASP A 7 -19.84 11.46 -8.35
CA ASP A 7 -20.05 10.42 -9.35
C ASP A 7 -19.91 10.97 -10.78
N GLN A 8 -20.46 12.17 -11.04
CA GLN A 8 -20.30 12.83 -12.33
C GLN A 8 -18.85 13.23 -12.63
N LEU A 9 -18.08 13.68 -11.63
CA LEU A 9 -16.66 13.99 -11.82
C LEU A 9 -15.87 12.72 -12.11
N PHE A 10 -16.07 11.66 -11.33
CA PHE A 10 -15.42 10.37 -11.55
C PHE A 10 -15.68 9.85 -12.96
N LYS A 11 -16.94 9.85 -13.41
CA LYS A 11 -17.32 9.43 -14.78
C LYS A 11 -16.77 10.33 -15.89
N LYS A 12 -16.46 11.59 -15.59
CA LYS A 12 -15.77 12.50 -16.52
C LYS A 12 -14.26 12.27 -16.56
N THR A 13 -13.69 11.69 -15.50
CA THR A 13 -12.30 11.27 -15.52
C THR A 13 -12.10 10.06 -16.44
N LYS A 14 -10.84 9.81 -16.83
CA LYS A 14 -10.45 8.57 -17.53
C LYS A 14 -9.93 7.50 -16.56
N LEU A 15 -10.17 7.67 -15.25
CA LEU A 15 -9.77 6.69 -14.26
C LEU A 15 -10.62 5.43 -14.43
N PRO A 16 -10.01 4.23 -14.36
CA PRO A 16 -10.78 3.01 -14.36
C PRO A 16 -11.43 2.80 -12.99
N PHE A 17 -12.46 1.96 -12.94
CA PHE A 17 -13.04 1.48 -11.68
C PHE A 17 -12.03 0.69 -10.85
N ARG A 18 -11.17 -0.11 -11.52
CA ARG A 18 -10.04 -0.84 -10.94
C ARG A 18 -8.92 -0.91 -11.96
N TYR A 19 -7.69 -0.96 -11.48
CA TYR A 19 -6.54 -1.24 -12.33
C TYR A 19 -6.32 -2.76 -12.40
N SER A 20 -5.92 -3.24 -13.59
CA SER A 20 -5.45 -4.62 -13.74
C SER A 20 -4.17 -4.82 -12.91
N LEU A 21 -3.83 -6.07 -12.59
CA LEU A 21 -2.56 -6.38 -11.93
C LEU A 21 -1.35 -5.95 -12.76
N GLU A 22 -1.44 -6.00 -14.10
CA GLU A 22 -0.39 -5.53 -15.00
C GLU A 22 -0.20 -4.02 -14.91
N ASP A 23 -1.29 -3.25 -14.91
CA ASP A 23 -1.24 -1.79 -14.75
C ASP A 23 -0.74 -1.41 -13.35
N ALA A 24 -1.18 -2.12 -12.32
CA ALA A 24 -0.72 -1.95 -10.94
C ALA A 24 0.80 -2.17 -10.84
N GLU A 25 1.31 -3.28 -11.41
CA GLU A 25 2.74 -3.58 -11.45
C GLU A 25 3.50 -2.46 -12.15
N LYS A 26 3.01 -2.01 -13.31
CA LYS A 26 3.62 -0.91 -14.06
C LYS A 26 3.69 0.39 -13.24
N ILE A 27 2.59 0.78 -12.59
CA ILE A 27 2.57 1.98 -11.74
C ILE A 27 3.59 1.86 -10.61
N LEU A 28 3.62 0.71 -9.92
CA LEU A 28 4.53 0.49 -8.79
C LEU A 28 6.00 0.55 -9.23
N ARG A 29 6.34 -0.09 -10.36
CA ARG A 29 7.70 -0.07 -10.89
C ARG A 29 8.10 1.30 -11.43
N ASP A 30 7.27 1.92 -12.27
CA ASP A 30 7.63 3.15 -12.96
C ASP A 30 7.65 4.36 -12.02
N LYS A 31 6.70 4.45 -11.08
CA LYS A 31 6.55 5.62 -10.20
C LYS A 31 7.38 5.51 -8.91
N TYR A 32 7.53 4.30 -8.39
CA TYR A 32 8.15 4.06 -7.07
C TYR A 32 9.41 3.22 -7.12
N ASN A 33 9.89 2.86 -8.31
CA ASN A 33 11.06 1.98 -8.47
C ASN A 33 10.91 0.67 -7.67
N ALA A 34 9.68 0.15 -7.59
CA ALA A 34 9.37 -1.03 -6.80
C ALA A 34 10.04 -2.28 -7.38
N ILE A 35 10.70 -3.04 -6.50
CA ILE A 35 11.39 -4.28 -6.84
C ILE A 35 10.53 -5.45 -6.36
N GLU A 36 10.26 -6.42 -7.23
CA GLU A 36 9.52 -7.62 -6.85
C GLU A 36 10.36 -8.49 -5.91
N ILE A 37 9.74 -8.99 -4.85
CA ILE A 37 10.37 -9.84 -3.84
C ILE A 37 9.59 -11.15 -3.69
N ASP A 38 10.26 -12.18 -3.20
CA ASP A 38 9.62 -13.48 -2.93
C ASP A 38 8.58 -13.36 -1.80
N LYS A 39 7.43 -14.03 -1.96
CA LYS A 39 6.35 -14.05 -0.97
C LYS A 39 6.80 -14.65 0.38
N GLU A 40 7.80 -15.53 0.39
CA GLU A 40 8.30 -16.12 1.63
C GLU A 40 9.00 -15.07 2.52
N ILE A 41 9.47 -13.94 1.96
CA ILE A 41 10.00 -12.81 2.74
C ILE A 41 8.90 -12.19 3.63
N VAL A 42 7.65 -12.21 3.16
CA VAL A 42 6.48 -11.76 3.95
C VAL A 42 5.75 -12.94 4.60
N GLY A 43 6.45 -14.07 4.83
CA GLY A 43 5.88 -15.29 5.41
C GLY A 43 5.28 -15.12 6.80
N SER A 44 5.63 -14.04 7.52
CA SER A 44 4.98 -13.68 8.79
C SER A 44 3.49 -13.39 8.63
N LEU A 45 3.04 -12.95 7.45
CA LEU A 45 1.63 -12.67 7.15
C LEU A 45 0.77 -13.94 7.15
N LYS A 46 1.34 -15.15 7.12
CA LYS A 46 0.60 -16.41 7.33
C LYS A 46 -0.14 -16.44 8.68
N LYS A 47 0.30 -15.61 9.65
CA LYS A 47 -0.29 -15.51 10.99
C LYS A 47 -1.28 -14.35 11.11
N ASP A 48 -1.43 -13.51 10.07
CA ASP A 48 -2.34 -12.38 10.09
C ASP A 48 -3.74 -12.86 9.65
N PRO A 49 -4.76 -12.76 10.52
CA PRO A 49 -6.12 -13.22 10.20
C PRO A 49 -6.82 -12.36 9.15
N LEU A 50 -6.27 -11.20 8.77
CA LEU A 50 -6.81 -10.31 7.75
C LEU A 50 -6.16 -10.49 6.39
N VAL A 51 -5.16 -11.38 6.27
CA VAL A 51 -4.44 -11.65 5.02
C VAL A 51 -4.77 -13.06 4.53
N GLU A 52 -5.29 -13.15 3.31
CA GLU A 52 -5.48 -14.41 2.62
C GLU A 52 -4.17 -14.80 1.92
N TYR A 53 -3.25 -15.42 2.66
CA TYR A 53 -1.89 -15.67 2.19
C TYR A 53 -1.81 -16.43 0.85
N ASP A 54 -2.75 -17.35 0.60
CA ASP A 54 -2.83 -18.11 -0.65
C ASP A 54 -3.26 -17.26 -1.86
N ASN A 55 -3.91 -16.11 -1.61
CA ASN A 55 -4.30 -15.15 -2.64
C ASN A 55 -3.18 -14.13 -2.95
N ILE A 56 -2.06 -14.13 -2.22
CA ILE A 56 -0.92 -13.26 -2.50
C ILE A 56 -0.36 -13.60 -3.89
N ILE A 57 -0.44 -12.64 -4.81
CA ILE A 57 0.00 -12.80 -6.20
C ILE A 57 1.33 -12.10 -6.48
N LYS A 58 1.59 -10.97 -5.82
CA LYS A 58 2.80 -10.16 -6.00
C LYS A 58 3.22 -9.51 -4.68
N CYS A 59 4.52 -9.46 -4.44
CA CYS A 59 5.11 -8.72 -3.34
C CYS A 59 6.19 -7.78 -3.88
N TYR A 60 6.24 -6.56 -3.38
CA TYR A 60 7.20 -5.55 -3.79
C TYR A 60 7.91 -4.92 -2.59
N ARG A 61 9.13 -4.46 -2.83
CA ARG A 61 9.89 -3.58 -1.94
C ARG A 61 10.18 -2.26 -2.63
N VAL A 62 10.01 -1.16 -1.90
CA VAL A 62 10.48 0.17 -2.31
C VAL A 62 11.58 0.57 -1.32
N ASP A 63 12.83 0.62 -1.79
CA ASP A 63 14.02 0.90 -0.97
C ASP A 63 14.92 2.01 -1.55
N ASP A 64 14.51 2.63 -2.67
CA ASP A 64 15.21 3.78 -3.23
C ASP A 64 15.07 5.00 -2.29
N SER A 65 16.19 5.45 -1.73
CA SER A 65 16.21 6.52 -0.72
C SER A 65 15.66 7.85 -1.24
N LYS A 66 15.81 8.16 -2.54
CA LYS A 66 15.24 9.38 -3.13
C LYS A 66 13.72 9.25 -3.22
N ILE A 67 13.23 8.10 -3.67
CA ILE A 67 11.78 7.82 -3.71
C ILE A 67 11.19 7.90 -2.30
N LEU A 68 11.77 7.18 -1.33
CA LEU A 68 11.30 7.18 0.06
C LEU A 68 11.26 8.59 0.66
N SER A 69 12.31 9.39 0.43
CA SER A 69 12.35 10.78 0.92
C SER A 69 11.22 11.66 0.36
N ALA A 70 10.78 11.37 -0.87
CA ALA A 70 9.67 12.07 -1.56
C ALA A 70 8.30 11.44 -1.29
N LEU A 71 8.25 10.24 -0.72
CA LEU A 71 7.04 9.56 -0.27
C LEU A 71 6.60 10.03 1.10
N PHE A 72 7.56 10.17 2.02
CA PHE A 72 7.24 10.47 3.41
C PHE A 72 6.82 11.92 3.59
N ASN A 73 5.76 12.15 4.37
CA ASN A 73 5.43 13.48 4.89
C ASN A 73 6.26 13.81 6.15
N ASP A 74 6.11 15.01 6.69
CA ASP A 74 6.91 15.45 7.86
C ASP A 74 6.63 14.60 9.12
N ASN A 75 5.38 14.17 9.30
CA ASN A 75 4.99 13.33 10.42
C ASN A 75 5.63 11.94 10.31
N GLU A 76 5.57 11.32 9.13
CA GLU A 76 6.20 10.02 8.84
C GLU A 76 7.71 10.07 9.01
N ARG A 77 8.37 11.11 8.48
CA ARG A 77 9.80 11.33 8.71
C ARG A 77 10.16 11.41 10.20
N SER A 78 9.32 12.07 10.99
CA SER A 78 9.51 12.22 12.43
C SER A 78 9.33 10.88 13.16
N MET A 79 8.28 10.12 12.84
CA MET A 79 8.06 8.77 13.39
C MET A 79 9.22 7.83 13.05
N HIS A 80 9.69 7.82 11.80
CA HIS A 80 10.87 7.03 11.42
C HIS A 80 12.14 7.46 12.17
N ALA A 81 12.30 8.75 12.46
CA ALA A 81 13.43 9.25 13.24
C ALA A 81 13.37 8.79 14.71
N GLU A 82 12.17 8.79 15.30
CA GLU A 82 11.93 8.27 16.64
C GLU A 82 12.26 6.78 16.72
N PHE A 83 11.77 5.97 15.77
CA PHE A 83 12.11 4.55 15.70
C PHE A 83 13.62 4.31 15.59
N ARG A 84 14.33 5.09 14.76
CA ARG A 84 15.81 5.00 14.69
C ARG A 84 16.47 5.28 16.05
N GLN A 85 15.96 6.22 16.83
CA GLN A 85 16.50 6.51 18.17
C GLN A 85 16.21 5.39 19.15
N ILE A 86 14.96 4.90 19.21
CA ILE A 86 14.56 3.77 20.07
C ILE A 86 15.44 2.56 19.77
N ASN A 87 15.53 2.19 18.49
CA ASN A 87 16.28 1.04 18.02
C ASN A 87 17.80 1.16 18.26
N ALA A 88 18.36 2.38 18.25
CA ALA A 88 19.75 2.62 18.62
C ALA A 88 20.00 2.50 20.13
N ASN A 89 19.01 2.87 20.96
CA ASN A 89 19.09 2.79 22.41
C ASN A 89 18.79 1.38 22.95
N GLU A 90 18.04 0.58 22.19
CA GLU A 90 17.70 -0.81 22.50
C GLU A 90 18.28 -1.75 21.41
N PRO A 91 19.62 -1.92 21.37
CA PRO A 91 20.25 -2.85 20.45
C PRO A 91 19.82 -4.27 20.79
N ILE A 92 19.39 -5.04 19.79
CA ILE A 92 19.00 -6.43 20.03
C ILE A 92 20.24 -7.23 20.41
N SER A 93 20.16 -7.98 21.52
CA SER A 93 21.20 -8.92 21.92
C SER A 93 21.36 -10.01 20.85
N ASN A 94 22.58 -10.18 20.34
CA ASN A 94 22.92 -11.10 19.25
C ASN A 94 22.56 -12.58 19.49
N SER A 95 22.14 -12.97 20.69
CA SER A 95 21.90 -14.38 21.02
C SER A 95 20.59 -14.95 20.49
N GLU A 96 19.58 -14.14 20.14
CA GLU A 96 18.23 -14.64 19.79
C GLU A 96 17.45 -13.84 18.73
N VAL A 97 18.07 -12.94 17.95
CA VAL A 97 17.32 -12.17 16.94
C VAL A 97 16.91 -13.02 15.73
N THR A 98 15.64 -12.95 15.35
CA THR A 98 15.11 -13.54 14.12
C THR A 98 15.27 -12.57 12.95
N GLU A 99 15.37 -13.11 11.74
CA GLU A 99 15.40 -12.29 10.51
C GLU A 99 14.16 -11.40 10.37
N SER A 100 13.00 -11.86 10.83
CA SER A 100 11.75 -11.09 10.83
C SER A 100 11.79 -9.88 11.76
N GLU A 101 12.46 -9.96 12.90
CA GLU A 101 12.63 -8.83 13.82
C GLU A 101 13.56 -7.76 13.23
N LEU A 102 14.64 -8.18 12.58
CA LEU A 102 15.54 -7.25 11.87
C LEU A 102 14.80 -6.57 10.70
N LEU A 103 14.05 -7.34 9.92
CA LEU A 103 13.23 -6.83 8.82
C LEU A 103 12.23 -5.78 9.35
N TRP A 104 11.55 -6.08 10.46
CA TRP A 104 10.56 -5.17 11.03
C TRP A 104 11.19 -3.87 11.54
N ARG A 105 12.38 -3.94 12.16
CA ARG A 105 13.12 -2.73 12.54
C ARG A 105 13.46 -1.85 11.34
N ASP A 106 13.92 -2.45 10.25
CA ASP A 106 14.24 -1.69 9.04
C ASP A 106 13.01 -0.99 8.44
N ILE A 107 11.85 -1.66 8.47
CA ILE A 107 10.56 -1.09 8.04
C ILE A 107 10.16 0.10 8.95
N GLN A 108 10.24 -0.07 10.27
CA GLN A 108 9.89 0.99 11.24
C GLN A 108 10.80 2.21 11.11
N GLU A 109 12.10 1.98 10.85
CA GLU A 109 13.09 3.03 10.62
C GLU A 109 12.92 3.75 9.27
N GLY A 110 12.00 3.29 8.42
CA GLY A 110 11.72 3.86 7.11
C GLY A 110 12.80 3.56 6.06
N LYS A 111 13.55 2.45 6.22
CA LYS A 111 14.59 2.05 5.26
C LYS A 111 14.00 1.51 3.96
N PHE A 112 12.82 0.90 4.05
CA PHE A 112 12.05 0.47 2.89
C PHE A 112 10.58 0.28 3.26
N LEU A 113 9.73 0.18 2.24
CA LEU A 113 8.34 -0.24 2.35
C LEU A 113 8.17 -1.62 1.69
N GLN A 114 7.26 -2.44 2.20
CA GLN A 114 6.81 -3.65 1.51
C GLN A 114 5.33 -3.55 1.15
N ILE A 115 5.01 -3.91 -0.08
CA ILE A 115 3.66 -3.91 -0.63
C ILE A 115 3.32 -5.35 -0.99
N VAL A 116 2.21 -5.86 -0.47
CA VAL A 116 1.71 -7.20 -0.76
C VAL A 116 0.37 -7.06 -1.43
N LEU A 117 0.21 -7.65 -2.61
CA LEU A 117 -1.02 -7.62 -3.38
C LEU A 117 -1.67 -9.01 -3.35
N GLU A 118 -2.94 -9.04 -2.98
CA GLU A 118 -3.79 -10.23 -3.02
C GLU A 118 -4.75 -10.12 -4.21
N SER A 119 -5.03 -11.25 -4.87
CA SER A 119 -5.98 -11.31 -5.97
C SER A 119 -6.72 -12.64 -5.98
N ALA A 120 -8.04 -12.57 -5.78
CA ALA A 120 -8.92 -13.73 -5.83
C ALA A 120 -9.18 -14.22 -7.26
N ASP A 121 -9.19 -13.30 -8.25
CA ASP A 121 -9.49 -13.58 -9.66
C ASP A 121 -8.24 -13.65 -10.55
N ARG A 122 -7.06 -13.30 -10.00
CA ARG A 122 -5.77 -13.17 -10.70
C ARG A 122 -5.75 -12.12 -11.81
N GLU A 123 -6.72 -11.21 -11.82
CA GLU A 123 -6.81 -10.11 -12.79
C GLU A 123 -6.77 -8.74 -12.10
N TYR A 124 -7.43 -8.62 -10.94
CA TYR A 124 -7.54 -7.38 -10.16
C TYR A 124 -7.13 -7.59 -8.70
N ILE A 125 -6.67 -6.53 -8.04
CA ILE A 125 -6.30 -6.56 -6.62
C ILE A 125 -7.57 -6.70 -5.77
N SER A 126 -7.75 -7.82 -5.07
CA SER A 126 -8.86 -8.00 -4.11
C SER A 126 -8.57 -7.34 -2.77
N SER A 127 -7.31 -7.40 -2.32
CA SER A 127 -6.83 -6.82 -1.06
C SER A 127 -5.34 -6.47 -1.18
N PHE A 128 -4.83 -5.66 -0.27
CA PHE A 128 -3.41 -5.37 -0.19
C PHE A 128 -2.97 -5.17 1.26
N THR A 129 -1.70 -5.41 1.53
CA THR A 129 -1.03 -5.06 2.79
C THR A 129 0.15 -4.13 2.49
N LEU A 130 0.23 -3.02 3.21
CA LEU A 130 1.39 -2.13 3.23
C LEU A 130 2.12 -2.30 4.56
N GLN A 131 3.36 -2.75 4.52
CA GLN A 131 4.24 -2.79 5.69
C GLN A 131 5.20 -1.59 5.64
N GLY A 132 5.08 -0.73 6.65
CA GLY A 132 5.75 0.57 6.73
C GLY A 132 4.76 1.72 6.66
N LEU A 133 5.23 2.93 6.98
CA LEU A 133 4.40 4.12 7.08
C LEU A 133 4.55 4.96 5.82
N SER A 134 3.52 4.98 4.99
CA SER A 134 3.41 5.94 3.88
C SER A 134 1.96 6.12 3.45
N GLU A 135 1.37 7.24 3.84
CA GLU A 135 0.04 7.70 3.45
C GLU A 135 -0.05 7.81 1.93
N LYS A 136 1.00 8.32 1.28
CA LYS A 136 1.04 8.46 -0.17
C LYS A 136 0.97 7.12 -0.91
N ILE A 137 1.72 6.11 -0.46
CA ILE A 137 1.61 4.75 -1.03
C ILE A 137 0.26 4.14 -0.69
N LEU A 138 -0.23 4.31 0.55
CA LEU A 138 -1.55 3.81 0.94
C LEU A 138 -2.65 4.36 0.03
N HIS A 139 -2.66 5.67 -0.22
CA HIS A 139 -3.62 6.32 -1.10
C HIS A 139 -3.51 5.82 -2.55
N GLU A 140 -2.28 5.62 -3.05
CA GLU A 140 -2.10 5.02 -4.36
C GLU A 140 -2.67 3.60 -4.42
N LEU A 141 -2.43 2.77 -3.39
CA LEU A 141 -2.94 1.39 -3.37
C LEU A 141 -4.46 1.34 -3.30
N ILE A 142 -5.10 2.28 -2.57
CA ILE A 142 -6.57 2.42 -2.58
C ILE A 142 -7.08 2.77 -3.98
N LEU A 143 -6.44 3.72 -4.66
CA LEU A 143 -6.77 4.09 -6.04
C LEU A 143 -6.60 2.91 -7.00
N ILE A 144 -5.47 2.20 -6.93
CA ILE A 144 -5.13 1.09 -7.83
C ILE A 144 -6.10 -0.08 -7.61
N LYS A 145 -6.36 -0.45 -6.35
CA LYS A 145 -7.34 -1.49 -5.98
C LYS A 145 -8.72 -1.15 -6.54
N GLY A 146 -9.12 0.12 -6.39
CA GLY A 146 -10.38 0.64 -6.85
C GLY A 146 -11.59 -0.08 -6.28
N ILE A 147 -12.68 -0.07 -7.05
CA ILE A 147 -13.96 -0.68 -6.70
C ILE A 147 -14.52 -1.51 -7.88
N PRO A 148 -15.08 -2.71 -7.64
CA PRO A 148 -15.72 -3.49 -8.69
C PRO A 148 -16.77 -2.68 -9.47
N PRO A 149 -16.79 -2.72 -10.81
CA PRO A 149 -17.75 -1.95 -11.61
C PRO A 149 -19.22 -2.20 -11.23
N GLU A 150 -19.56 -3.44 -10.85
CA GLU A 150 -20.88 -3.84 -10.37
C GLU A 150 -21.27 -3.21 -9.03
N GLU A 151 -20.29 -2.77 -8.24
CA GLU A 151 -20.48 -2.02 -7.00
C GLU A 151 -20.53 -0.50 -7.22
N GLY A 152 -20.22 -0.04 -8.44
CA GLY A 152 -20.08 1.36 -8.84
C GLY A 152 -21.38 2.14 -9.03
N TYR A 153 -22.24 2.18 -8.02
CA TYR A 153 -23.52 2.88 -8.06
C TYR A 153 -23.81 3.67 -6.77
N ILE A 154 -24.50 4.81 -6.91
CA ILE A 154 -24.93 5.65 -5.77
C ILE A 154 -25.88 4.85 -4.87
N GLY A 155 -25.66 4.92 -3.56
CA GLY A 155 -26.33 4.10 -2.55
C GLY A 155 -25.52 2.87 -2.12
N ASN A 156 -24.40 2.55 -2.79
CA ASN A 156 -23.42 1.60 -2.27
C ASN A 156 -22.40 2.32 -1.36
N PRO A 157 -22.35 2.02 -0.04
CA PRO A 157 -21.42 2.68 0.88
C PRO A 157 -19.94 2.58 0.48
N ALA A 158 -19.52 1.47 -0.14
CA ALA A 158 -18.15 1.29 -0.59
C ALA A 158 -17.80 2.23 -1.75
N TYR A 159 -18.74 2.41 -2.69
CA TYR A 159 -18.57 3.34 -3.80
C TYR A 159 -18.57 4.79 -3.34
N GLU A 160 -19.48 5.14 -2.44
CA GLU A 160 -19.54 6.50 -1.92
C GLU A 160 -18.30 6.86 -1.12
N PHE A 161 -17.79 5.93 -0.31
CA PHE A 161 -16.50 6.08 0.36
C PHE A 161 -15.37 6.26 -0.66
N PHE A 162 -15.35 5.46 -1.74
CA PHE A 162 -14.32 5.57 -2.77
C PHE A 162 -14.35 6.93 -3.48
N LEU A 163 -15.53 7.43 -3.85
CA LEU A 163 -15.70 8.76 -4.45
C LEU A 163 -15.22 9.88 -3.52
N ASP A 164 -15.60 9.83 -2.24
CA ASP A 164 -15.14 10.77 -1.23
C ASP A 164 -13.61 10.71 -1.04
N PHE A 165 -13.04 9.50 -1.04
CA PHE A 165 -11.61 9.28 -0.97
C PHE A 165 -10.89 9.92 -2.16
N LEU A 166 -11.39 9.70 -3.39
CA LEU A 166 -10.80 10.27 -4.59
C LEU A 166 -10.80 11.80 -4.53
N HIS A 167 -11.90 12.41 -4.10
CA HIS A 167 -12.03 13.86 -4.02
C HIS A 167 -11.15 14.47 -2.93
N LYS A 168 -11.10 13.88 -1.74
CA LYS A 168 -10.26 14.38 -0.63
C LYS A 168 -8.77 14.32 -0.94
N ASN A 169 -8.37 13.49 -1.90
CA ASN A 169 -6.98 13.28 -2.29
C ASN A 169 -6.67 13.85 -3.68
N ASP A 170 -7.51 14.76 -4.19
CA ASP A 170 -7.32 15.48 -5.46
C ASP A 170 -7.16 14.55 -6.68
N PHE A 171 -7.75 13.35 -6.64
CA PHE A 171 -7.85 12.47 -7.81
C PHE A 171 -9.02 12.84 -8.71
N ILE A 172 -10.09 13.45 -8.17
CA ILE A 172 -11.28 13.93 -8.89
C ILE A 172 -11.81 15.27 -8.36
#